data_AF-A0A957EFJ5-F1
#
_entry.id   AF-A0A957EFJ5-F1
#
_cell.length_a   1.000
_cell.length_b   1.000
_cell.length_c   1.000
_cell.angle_alpha   90.00
_cell.angle_beta   90.00
_cell.angle_gamma   90.00
#
_symmetry.space_group_name_H-M   'P 1'
#
loop_
_entity.id
_entity.type
_entity.pdbx_description
1 polymer ?
#
loop_
_entity_poly.entity_id
_entity_poly.type
_entity_poly.pdbx_seq_one_letter_code
_entity_poly.pdbx_strand_id
1 'polypeptide(L)'
;MSNKFKHRNPADQFVLRAFVGGGRRQDLISLPDDELIALVRRELKTIFGIAAAPTLVRIFRWQPAIPQYGVGHLQMIDQAEARLAQVLPGVYLAGSGTRGMGIPDCIRLARGTVSQLLQTVTQQAQLEIGD
;
A
#
# COMPACT_ATOMS: atom_id res chain seq x y z
N MET A 1 4.63 -19.00 2.24
CA MET A 1 5.14 -18.21 3.38
C MET A 1 6.12 -19.01 4.22
N SER A 2 5.87 -20.30 4.42
CA SER A 2 6.72 -21.21 5.20
C SER A 2 8.19 -21.23 4.74
N ASN A 3 8.48 -21.20 3.44
CA ASN A 3 9.87 -21.14 2.96
C ASN A 3 10.58 -19.80 3.26
N LYS A 4 9.82 -18.69 3.33
CA LYS A 4 10.37 -17.36 3.60
C LYS A 4 10.52 -17.09 5.10
N PHE A 5 9.59 -17.60 5.90
CA PHE A 5 9.50 -17.34 7.33
C PHE A 5 9.14 -18.63 8.07
N LYS A 6 10.13 -19.52 8.25
CA LYS A 6 9.93 -20.88 8.80
C LYS A 6 9.29 -20.89 10.20
N HIS A 7 9.51 -19.85 11.00
CA HIS A 7 8.97 -19.71 12.36
C HIS A 7 7.47 -19.34 12.41
N ARG A 8 6.81 -19.13 11.27
CA ARG A 8 5.41 -18.67 11.23
C ARG A 8 4.37 -19.79 11.16
N ASN A 9 4.79 -21.05 11.15
CA ASN A 9 3.87 -22.19 11.18
C ASN A 9 4.51 -23.40 11.88
N PRO A 10 3.69 -24.31 12.44
CA PRO A 10 4.15 -25.63 12.90
C PRO A 10 4.90 -26.39 11.80
N ALA A 11 5.84 -27.25 12.20
CA ALA A 11 6.74 -27.95 11.27
C ALA A 11 6.02 -28.93 10.32
N ASP A 12 4.86 -29.44 10.73
CA ASP A 12 3.99 -30.34 9.98
C ASP A 12 2.95 -29.62 9.10
N GLN A 13 2.97 -28.29 9.07
CA GLN A 13 2.03 -27.48 8.31
C GLN A 13 2.73 -26.67 7.23
N PHE A 14 1.98 -26.31 6.19
CA PHE A 14 2.45 -25.46 5.12
C PHE A 14 1.47 -24.31 4.85
N VAL A 15 1.98 -23.08 4.79
CA VAL A 15 1.17 -21.87 4.60
C VAL A 15 1.42 -21.28 3.21
N LEU A 16 0.38 -21.33 2.40
CA LEU A 16 0.26 -20.61 1.13
C LEU A 16 -0.41 -19.26 1.36
N ARG A 17 0.04 -18.24 0.62
CA ARG A 17 -0.61 -16.93 0.57
C ARG A 17 -0.86 -16.59 -0.89
N ALA A 18 -2.12 -16.48 -1.27
CA ALA A 18 -2.54 -16.04 -2.58
C ALA A 18 -2.97 -14.56 -2.52
N PHE A 19 -2.77 -13.84 -3.62
CA PHE A 19 -3.31 -12.51 -3.83
C PHE A 19 -4.29 -12.61 -5.00
N VAL A 20 -5.50 -12.08 -4.82
CA VAL A 20 -6.58 -12.17 -5.81
C VAL A 20 -7.03 -10.76 -6.18
N GLY A 21 -7.34 -10.55 -7.47
CA GLY A 21 -7.78 -9.27 -8.01
C GLY A 21 -6.64 -8.42 -8.55
N GLY A 22 -6.41 -7.26 -7.95
CA GLY A 22 -5.48 -6.24 -8.46
C GLY A 22 -6.13 -5.32 -9.51
N GLY A 23 -5.36 -4.39 -10.08
CA GLY A 23 -5.88 -3.33 -10.96
C GLY A 23 -6.62 -3.82 -12.21
N ARG A 24 -6.42 -5.07 -12.63
CA ARG A 24 -7.07 -5.66 -13.82
C ARG A 24 -8.35 -6.45 -13.53
N ARG A 25 -8.55 -6.86 -12.27
CA ARG A 25 -9.64 -7.76 -11.86
C ARG A 25 -10.21 -7.34 -10.50
N GLN A 26 -10.52 -6.06 -10.38
CA GLN A 26 -11.05 -5.48 -9.14
C GLN A 26 -12.39 -6.11 -8.74
N ASP A 27 -13.16 -6.61 -9.71
CA ASP A 27 -14.42 -7.35 -9.53
C ASP A 27 -14.30 -8.52 -8.55
N LEU A 28 -13.13 -9.19 -8.52
CA LEU A 28 -12.92 -10.37 -7.69
C LEU A 28 -12.96 -10.09 -6.18
N ILE A 29 -12.79 -8.83 -5.76
CA ILE A 29 -12.87 -8.45 -4.34
C ILE A 29 -14.27 -8.61 -3.76
N SER A 30 -15.30 -8.57 -4.61
CA SER A 30 -16.70 -8.66 -4.21
C SER A 30 -17.23 -10.09 -4.20
N LEU A 31 -16.44 -11.08 -4.66
CA LEU A 31 -16.85 -12.47 -4.63
C LEU A 31 -17.08 -12.95 -3.18
N PRO A 32 -18.13 -13.74 -2.94
CA PRO A 32 -18.32 -14.49 -1.71
C PRO A 32 -17.07 -15.32 -1.33
N ASP A 33 -16.91 -15.59 -0.04
CA ASP A 33 -15.71 -16.26 0.48
C ASP A 33 -15.54 -17.69 -0.07
N ASP A 34 -16.62 -18.44 -0.19
CA ASP A 34 -16.65 -19.79 -0.75
C ASP A 34 -16.26 -19.80 -2.24
N GLU A 35 -16.78 -18.85 -3.02
CA GLU A 35 -16.38 -18.66 -4.41
C GLU A 35 -14.90 -18.27 -4.55
N LEU A 36 -14.40 -17.39 -3.68
CA LEU A 36 -13.00 -16.99 -3.66
C LEU A 36 -12.09 -18.18 -3.30
N ILE A 37 -12.49 -19.01 -2.34
CA ILE A 37 -11.78 -20.23 -1.96
C ILE A 37 -11.77 -21.22 -3.12
N ALA A 38 -12.92 -21.45 -3.77
CA ALA A 38 -13.03 -22.35 -4.91
C ALA A 38 -12.13 -21.89 -6.07
N LEU A 39 -12.13 -20.59 -6.38
CA LEU A 39 -11.24 -19.97 -7.35
C LEU A 39 -9.77 -20.25 -7.02
N VAL A 40 -9.31 -19.89 -5.82
CA VAL A 40 -7.91 -20.09 -5.43
C VAL A 40 -7.52 -21.56 -5.43
N ARG A 41 -8.38 -22.47 -4.96
CA ARG A 41 -8.11 -23.91 -4.96
C ARG A 41 -7.97 -24.46 -6.38
N ARG A 42 -8.80 -24.01 -7.31
CA ARG A 42 -8.67 -24.38 -8.73
C ARG A 42 -7.33 -23.91 -9.29
N GLU A 43 -6.96 -22.65 -9.07
CA GLU A 43 -5.68 -22.12 -9.56
C GLU A 43 -4.48 -22.85 -8.94
N LEU A 44 -4.52 -23.17 -7.63
CA LEU A 44 -3.47 -23.93 -6.95
C LEU A 44 -3.34 -25.36 -7.51
N LYS A 45 -4.45 -26.02 -7.83
CA LYS A 45 -4.43 -27.34 -8.48
C LYS A 45 -3.83 -27.24 -9.88
N THR A 46 -4.23 -26.25 -10.67
CA THR A 46 -3.74 -26.06 -12.04
C THR A 46 -2.25 -25.72 -12.09
N ILE A 47 -1.78 -24.82 -11.21
CA ILE A 47 -0.41 -24.29 -11.25
C ILE A 47 0.57 -25.21 -10.51
N PHE A 48 0.17 -25.76 -9.37
CA PHE A 48 1.06 -26.51 -8.47
C PHE A 48 0.67 -27.98 -8.27
N GLY A 49 -0.42 -28.46 -8.86
CA GLY A 49 -0.91 -29.82 -8.64
C GLY A 49 -1.50 -30.05 -7.25
N ILE A 50 -1.68 -29.02 -6.44
CA ILE A 50 -2.15 -29.15 -5.05
C ILE A 50 -3.68 -29.36 -5.04
N ALA A 51 -4.10 -30.58 -4.75
CA ALA A 51 -5.52 -30.94 -4.64
C ALA A 51 -6.04 -31.06 -3.19
N ALA A 52 -5.12 -31.05 -2.20
CA ALA A 52 -5.46 -31.18 -0.80
C ALA A 52 -6.42 -30.08 -0.31
N ALA A 53 -7.33 -30.43 0.60
CA ALA A 53 -8.20 -29.45 1.25
C ALA A 53 -7.41 -28.63 2.29
N PRO A 54 -7.63 -27.30 2.36
CA PRO A 54 -6.99 -26.49 3.40
C PRO A 54 -7.57 -26.83 4.77
N THR A 55 -6.72 -26.96 5.77
CA THR A 55 -7.15 -27.12 7.18
C THR A 55 -7.54 -25.79 7.83
N LEU A 56 -7.07 -24.67 7.26
CA LEU A 56 -7.35 -23.31 7.72
C LEU A 56 -7.42 -22.37 6.53
N VAL A 57 -8.43 -21.51 6.51
CA VAL A 57 -8.54 -20.40 5.56
C VAL A 57 -8.72 -19.08 6.31
N ARG A 58 -8.03 -18.04 5.85
CA ARG A 58 -8.20 -16.66 6.28
C ARG A 58 -8.21 -15.75 5.07
N ILE A 59 -9.27 -14.96 4.93
CA ILE A 59 -9.48 -14.01 3.84
C ILE A 59 -9.35 -12.60 4.39
N PHE A 60 -8.61 -11.75 3.68
CA PHE A 60 -8.49 -10.33 3.98
C PHE A 60 -8.82 -9.54 2.71
N ARG A 61 -9.81 -8.64 2.81
CA ARG A 61 -10.22 -7.76 1.71
C ARG A 61 -9.75 -6.35 1.98
N TRP A 62 -9.10 -5.73 1.01
CA TRP A 62 -8.52 -4.39 1.12
C TRP A 62 -9.08 -3.51 0.00
N GLN A 63 -9.92 -2.52 0.35
CA GLN A 63 -10.54 -1.62 -0.62
C GLN A 63 -10.59 -0.19 -0.07
N PRO A 64 -9.81 0.77 -0.61
CA PRO A 64 -8.71 0.60 -1.58
C PRO A 64 -7.44 -0.02 -0.95
N ALA A 65 -6.72 -0.85 -1.70
CA ALA A 65 -5.50 -1.53 -1.20
C ALA A 65 -4.20 -0.82 -1.58
N ILE A 66 -3.96 -0.68 -2.89
CA ILE A 66 -2.65 -0.32 -3.45
C ILE A 66 -2.85 0.81 -4.45
N PRO A 67 -2.26 2.00 -4.23
CA PRO A 67 -2.28 3.10 -5.20
C PRO A 67 -1.80 2.64 -6.58
N GLN A 68 -2.47 3.07 -7.64
CA GLN A 68 -2.06 2.77 -9.01
C GLN A 68 -1.53 4.04 -9.65
N TYR A 69 -0.23 4.07 -9.98
CA TYR A 69 0.39 5.21 -10.63
C TYR A 69 0.20 5.11 -12.14
N GLY A 70 -0.77 5.87 -12.65
CA GLY A 70 -0.97 6.02 -14.08
C GLY A 70 0.09 6.89 -14.73
N VAL A 71 0.11 6.90 -16.07
CA VAL A 71 0.88 7.89 -16.83
C VAL A 71 0.40 9.29 -16.43
N GLY A 72 1.34 10.19 -16.13
CA GLY A 72 1.02 11.55 -15.65
C GLY A 72 0.98 11.70 -14.14
N HIS A 73 1.14 10.62 -13.36
CA HIS A 73 1.04 10.65 -11.89
C HIS A 73 1.99 11.67 -11.24
N LEU A 74 3.27 11.70 -11.64
CA LEU A 74 4.23 12.62 -11.05
C LEU A 74 3.89 14.08 -11.36
N GLN A 75 3.45 14.38 -12.59
CA GLN A 75 3.02 15.70 -13.00
C GLN A 75 1.80 16.16 -12.19
N MET A 76 0.84 15.25 -11.94
CA MET A 76 -0.31 15.53 -11.07
C MET A 76 0.13 15.86 -9.64
N ILE A 77 1.09 15.10 -9.08
CA ILE A 77 1.64 15.36 -7.75
C ILE A 77 2.38 16.71 -7.70
N ASP A 78 3.21 17.01 -8.70
CA ASP A 78 3.93 18.29 -8.80
C ASP A 78 2.93 19.48 -8.81
N GLN A 79 1.86 19.38 -9.61
CA GLN A 79 0.81 20.38 -9.68
C GLN A 79 0.07 20.55 -8.35
N ALA A 80 -0.24 19.44 -7.67
CA ALA A 80 -0.92 19.46 -6.39
C ALA A 80 -0.05 20.10 -5.30
N GLU A 81 1.24 19.74 -5.22
CA GLU A 81 2.20 20.33 -4.27
C GLU A 81 2.39 21.82 -4.54
N ALA A 82 2.56 22.22 -5.80
CA ALA A 82 2.68 23.63 -6.19
C ALA A 82 1.43 24.44 -5.83
N ARG A 83 0.24 23.87 -6.05
CA ARG A 83 -1.03 24.53 -5.70
C ARG A 83 -1.18 24.67 -4.19
N LEU A 84 -0.89 23.62 -3.42
CA LEU A 84 -0.94 23.66 -1.96
C LEU A 84 0.00 24.71 -1.38
N ALA A 85 1.23 24.82 -1.90
CA ALA A 85 2.17 25.84 -1.47
C ALA A 85 1.62 27.27 -1.66
N GLN A 86 0.80 27.51 -2.68
CA GLN A 86 0.20 28.82 -2.94
C GLN A 86 -1.03 29.11 -2.06
N VAL A 87 -1.92 28.12 -1.87
CA VAL A 87 -3.24 28.35 -1.25
C VAL A 87 -3.29 27.98 0.22
N LEU A 88 -2.38 27.13 0.68
CA LEU A 88 -2.34 26.62 2.04
C LEU A 88 -0.89 26.38 2.50
N PRO A 89 -0.09 27.46 2.69
CA PRO A 89 1.28 27.34 3.18
C PRO A 89 1.34 26.55 4.49
N GLY A 90 2.34 25.68 4.63
CA GLY A 90 2.49 24.79 5.78
C GLY A 90 1.74 23.45 5.67
N VAL A 91 1.00 23.21 4.58
CA VAL A 91 0.39 21.91 4.28
C VAL A 91 1.15 21.19 3.17
N TYR A 92 1.45 19.91 3.41
CA TYR A 92 2.29 19.08 2.54
C TYR A 92 1.60 17.75 2.23
N LEU A 93 1.90 17.20 1.05
CA LEU A 93 1.49 15.85 0.68
C LEU A 93 2.54 14.83 1.13
N ALA A 94 2.08 13.72 1.72
CA ALA A 94 2.93 12.61 2.12
C ALA A 94 2.15 11.28 2.01
N GLY A 95 2.88 10.16 1.93
CA GLY A 95 2.33 8.82 2.00
C GLY A 95 2.39 8.03 0.69
N SER A 96 1.80 6.83 0.72
CA SER A 96 1.98 5.80 -0.32
C SER A 96 1.35 6.15 -1.67
N GLY A 97 0.56 7.22 -1.76
CA GLY A 97 -0.07 7.70 -2.97
C GLY A 97 0.70 8.82 -3.67
N THR A 98 1.85 9.26 -3.15
CA THR A 98 2.60 10.40 -3.71
C THR A 98 3.81 9.93 -4.53
N ARG A 99 4.99 9.83 -3.93
CA ARG A 99 6.27 9.60 -4.61
C ARG A 99 6.94 8.30 -4.17
N GLY A 100 6.14 7.27 -3.91
CA GLY A 100 6.60 5.94 -3.55
C GLY A 100 5.58 5.20 -2.69
N MET A 101 5.42 3.91 -2.94
CA MET A 101 4.39 3.09 -2.33
C MET A 101 4.93 2.20 -1.19
N GLY A 102 6.23 1.88 -1.25
CA GLY A 102 6.84 0.98 -0.28
C GLY A 102 6.87 1.58 1.13
N ILE A 103 6.93 0.72 2.14
CA ILE A 103 7.16 1.16 3.53
C ILE A 103 8.41 2.04 3.64
N PRO A 104 9.58 1.68 3.05
CA PRO A 104 10.75 2.55 3.11
C PRO A 104 10.52 3.91 2.44
N ASP A 105 9.77 3.95 1.34
CA ASP A 105 9.43 5.22 0.67
C ASP A 105 8.57 6.09 1.57
N CYS A 106 7.53 5.52 2.19
CA CYS A 106 6.66 6.25 3.10
C CYS A 106 7.44 6.83 4.27
N ILE A 107 8.40 6.06 4.83
CA ILE A 107 9.27 6.54 5.91
C ILE A 107 10.15 7.70 5.43
N ARG A 108 10.80 7.54 4.27
CA ARG A 108 11.66 8.58 3.69
C ARG A 108 10.87 9.85 3.40
N LEU A 109 9.69 9.74 2.79
CA LEU A 109 8.79 10.85 2.48
C LEU A 109 8.35 11.56 3.76
N ALA A 110 7.85 10.82 4.75
CA ALA A 110 7.43 11.40 6.02
C ALA A 110 8.54 12.18 6.71
N ARG A 111 9.77 11.64 6.75
CA ARG A 111 10.93 12.34 7.31
C ARG A 111 11.24 13.64 6.55
N GLY A 112 11.26 13.59 5.21
CA GLY A 112 11.49 14.76 4.38
C GLY A 112 10.42 15.84 4.57
N THR A 113 9.16 15.45 4.61
CA THR A 113 8.02 16.36 4.86
C THR A 113 8.12 17.03 6.23
N VAL A 114 8.47 16.29 7.28
CA VAL A 114 8.67 16.88 8.62
C VAL A 114 9.83 17.87 8.63
N SER A 115 10.95 17.57 7.95
CA SER A 115 12.06 18.53 7.82
C SER A 115 11.63 19.83 7.15
N GLN A 116 10.83 19.75 6.08
CA GLN A 116 10.30 20.94 5.38
C GLN A 116 9.34 21.74 6.27
N LEU A 117 8.42 21.06 6.94
CA LEU A 117 7.47 21.69 7.87
C LEU A 117 8.20 22.47 8.97
N LEU A 118 9.20 21.86 9.61
CA LEU A 118 9.96 22.51 10.68
C LEU A 118 10.71 23.75 10.18
N GLN A 119 11.26 23.72 8.96
CA GLN A 119 11.90 24.89 8.34
C GLN A 119 10.90 26.03 8.15
N THR A 120 9.72 25.74 7.60
CA THR A 120 8.68 26.74 7.36
C THR A 120 8.16 27.36 8.66
N VAL A 121 7.85 26.54 9.67
CA VAL A 121 7.38 27.04 10.98
C VAL A 121 8.45 27.90 11.65
N THR A 122 9.72 27.50 11.60
CA THR A 122 10.83 28.28 12.18
C THR A 122 10.99 29.63 11.47
N GLN A 123 10.91 29.65 10.14
CA GLN A 123 11.03 30.88 9.36
C GLN A 123 9.86 31.84 9.64
N GLN A 124 8.64 31.32 9.79
CA GLN A 124 7.47 32.13 10.17
C GLN A 124 7.65 32.74 11.58
N ALA A 125 8.08 31.96 12.56
CA ALA A 125 8.34 32.47 13.91
C ALA A 125 9.44 33.56 13.93
N GLN A 126 10.47 33.44 13.08
CA GLN A 126 11.51 34.46 12.96
C GLN A 126 11.01 35.76 12.32
N LEU A 127 10.07 35.67 11.37
CA LEU A 127 9.43 36.85 10.78
C LEU A 127 8.51 37.56 11.77
N GLU A 128 7.82 36.82 12.64
CA GLU A 128 6.90 37.38 13.65
C GLU A 128 7.62 38.04 14.85
N ILE A 129 8.87 37.65 15.14
CA ILE A 129 9.67 38.24 16.25
C ILE A 129 10.52 39.43 15.77
N GLY A 130 10.66 39.61 14.45
CA GLY A 130 11.48 40.65 13.83
C GLY A 130 10.77 41.98 13.56
N ASP A 131 9.45 42.06 13.80
CA ASP A 131 8.61 43.26 13.80
C ASP A 131 8.33 43.74 15.24
#